data_AF-A0AAN0XZJ4-F1
#
_entry.id   AF-A0AAN0XZJ4-F1
#
_cell.length_a   1.000
_cell.length_b   1.000
_cell.length_c   1.000
_cell.angle_alpha   90.00
_cell.angle_beta   90.00
_cell.angle_gamma   90.00
#
_symmetry.space_group_name_H-M   'P 1'
#
loop_
_entity.id
_entity.type
_entity.pdbx_description
1 polymer ?
#
loop_
_entity_poly.entity_id
_entity_poly.type
_entity_poly.pdbx_seq_one_letter_code
_entity_poly.pdbx_strand_id
1 'polypeptide(L)'
;MTRSTLPFELSRLLKESTITLATCSPSSTITHGEHVALFAECEPVILIGPKDCETSITMANKLASNPVFIKGFNTSTSSDPSIGVLDGKTFNWPKEKMECLVSSKKGETEFGEITQSLQQVTCIFTRTNKPLATLMCCSESIVPILDPEFEGDLSTSINAWWNNQTQPH
;
A
#
# COMPACT_ATOMS: atom_id res chain seq x y z
N MET A 1 34.97 -11.16 -5.04
CA MET A 1 33.66 -11.54 -5.60
C MET A 1 32.58 -11.19 -4.58
N THR A 2 32.01 -9.99 -4.67
CA THR A 2 30.88 -9.58 -3.83
C THR A 2 29.63 -10.29 -4.32
N ARG A 3 29.28 -11.43 -3.71
CA ARG A 3 27.94 -12.03 -3.87
C ARG A 3 26.93 -10.92 -3.60
N SER A 4 26.03 -10.64 -4.54
CA SER A 4 25.03 -9.60 -4.35
C SER A 4 24.21 -9.94 -3.11
N THR A 5 24.36 -9.16 -2.05
CA THR A 5 23.58 -9.24 -0.80
C THR A 5 22.15 -8.71 -0.98
N LEU A 6 21.90 -8.02 -2.09
CA LEU A 6 20.62 -7.40 -2.46
C LEU A 6 19.42 -8.35 -2.42
N PRO A 7 19.45 -9.57 -3.00
CA PRO A 7 18.30 -10.47 -2.93
C PRO A 7 18.03 -10.96 -1.50
N PHE A 8 19.07 -11.09 -0.68
CA PHE A 8 18.95 -11.54 0.71
C PHE A 8 18.37 -10.43 1.59
N GLU A 9 18.90 -9.20 1.49
CA GLU A 9 18.38 -8.04 2.21
C GLU A 9 16.93 -7.71 1.81
N LEU A 10 16.61 -7.74 0.52
CA LEU A 10 15.24 -7.50 0.05
C LEU A 10 14.26 -8.55 0.59
N SER A 11 14.64 -9.83 0.57
CA SER A 11 13.81 -10.90 1.12
C SER A 11 13.63 -10.74 2.64
N ARG A 12 14.63 -10.23 3.35
CA ARG A 12 14.56 -9.94 4.78
C ARG A 12 13.60 -8.78 5.05
N LEU A 13 13.74 -7.66 4.33
CA LEU A 13 12.88 -6.49 4.48
C LEU A 13 11.41 -6.81 4.16
N LEU A 14 11.15 -7.60 3.13
CA LEU A 14 9.78 -8.04 2.80
C LEU A 14 9.17 -8.93 3.90
N LYS A 15 9.97 -9.81 4.52
CA LYS A 15 9.53 -10.60 5.68
C LYS A 15 9.31 -9.74 6.92
N GLU A 16 10.03 -8.63 7.03
CA GLU A 16 9.92 -7.74 8.19
C GLU A 16 8.83 -6.67 8.03
N SER A 17 8.31 -6.49 6.81
CA SER A 17 7.21 -5.59 6.51
C SER A 17 5.90 -6.10 7.10
N THR A 18 5.10 -5.17 7.63
CA THR A 18 3.68 -5.39 7.96
C THR A 18 2.77 -5.12 6.76
N ILE A 19 3.33 -4.71 5.63
CA ILE A 19 2.61 -4.48 4.38
C ILE A 19 3.13 -5.44 3.33
N THR A 20 2.24 -6.24 2.76
CA THR A 20 2.60 -7.21 1.73
C THR A 20 1.80 -6.99 0.45
N LEU A 21 2.37 -7.45 -0.67
CA LEU A 21 1.73 -7.44 -1.97
C LEU A 21 0.74 -8.61 -2.06
N ALA A 22 -0.51 -8.31 -2.41
CA ALA A 22 -1.57 -9.27 -2.63
C ALA A 22 -2.30 -8.99 -3.95
N THR A 23 -3.22 -9.87 -4.35
CA THR A 23 -4.05 -9.69 -5.55
C THR A 23 -5.52 -9.66 -5.21
N CYS A 24 -6.22 -8.57 -5.51
CA CYS A 24 -7.63 -8.38 -5.23
C CYS A 24 -8.52 -8.37 -6.47
N SER A 25 -9.79 -8.74 -6.27
CA SER A 25 -10.87 -8.43 -7.21
C SER A 25 -11.67 -7.28 -6.60
N PRO A 26 -11.85 -6.15 -7.31
CA PRO A 26 -12.56 -5.00 -6.76
C PRO A 26 -14.02 -5.35 -6.49
N SER A 27 -14.51 -5.02 -5.30
CA SER A 27 -15.91 -5.21 -4.90
C SER A 27 -16.83 -4.18 -5.58
N SER A 28 -18.15 -4.35 -5.46
CA SER A 28 -19.12 -3.35 -5.93
C SER A 28 -18.90 -1.98 -5.27
N THR A 29 -18.53 -1.93 -3.99
CA THR A 29 -18.20 -0.69 -3.28
C THR A 29 -17.02 0.04 -3.92
N ILE A 30 -16.02 -0.70 -4.38
CA ILE A 30 -14.87 -0.12 -5.09
C ILE A 30 -15.29 0.33 -6.49
N THR A 31 -15.98 -0.54 -7.25
CA THR A 31 -16.33 -0.24 -8.64
C THR A 31 -17.45 0.78 -8.83
N HIS A 32 -18.20 1.11 -7.77
CA HIS A 32 -19.29 2.10 -7.84
C HIS A 32 -19.09 3.31 -6.93
N GLY A 33 -18.02 3.32 -6.13
CA GLY A 33 -17.68 4.39 -5.20
C GLY A 33 -16.73 5.43 -5.80
N GLU A 34 -16.61 6.56 -5.10
CA GLU A 34 -15.62 7.58 -5.39
C GLU A 34 -14.44 7.44 -4.41
N HIS A 35 -13.22 7.46 -4.95
CA HIS A 35 -12.01 7.15 -4.20
C HIS A 35 -10.96 8.23 -4.34
N VAL A 36 -10.23 8.53 -3.27
CA VAL A 36 -8.95 9.23 -3.37
C VAL A 36 -7.97 8.33 -4.13
N ALA A 37 -7.34 8.89 -5.15
CA ALA A 37 -6.34 8.20 -5.94
C ALA A 37 -5.14 9.09 -6.23
N LEU A 38 -4.00 8.44 -6.45
CA LEU A 38 -2.79 9.05 -6.99
C LEU A 38 -2.76 8.84 -8.50
N PHE A 39 -2.61 9.94 -9.24
CA PHE A 39 -2.63 9.99 -10.68
C PHE A 39 -1.24 10.27 -11.24
N ALA A 40 -0.98 9.70 -12.40
CA ALA A 40 0.09 10.08 -13.31
C ALA A 40 -0.56 10.88 -14.44
N GLU A 41 -0.39 12.20 -14.43
CA GLU A 41 -1.16 13.12 -15.29
C GLU A 41 -2.68 12.94 -15.09
N CYS A 42 -3.36 12.32 -16.04
CA CYS A 42 -4.81 12.04 -16.01
C CYS A 42 -5.13 10.54 -15.78
N GLU A 43 -4.12 9.69 -15.61
CA GLU A 43 -4.30 8.25 -15.41
C GLU A 43 -4.24 7.89 -13.92
N PRO A 44 -5.27 7.24 -13.34
CA PRO A 44 -5.19 6.77 -11.95
C PRO A 44 -4.19 5.62 -11.87
N VAL A 45 -3.29 5.64 -10.88
CA VAL A 45 -2.24 4.62 -10.68
C VAL A 45 -2.46 3.84 -9.39
N ILE A 46 -2.82 4.54 -8.30
CA ILE A 46 -3.06 3.93 -7.00
C ILE A 46 -4.36 4.46 -6.42
N LEU A 47 -5.30 3.57 -6.10
CA LEU A 47 -6.45 3.90 -5.25
C LEU A 47 -6.03 3.75 -3.79
N ILE A 48 -6.28 4.78 -2.99
CA ILE A 48 -5.95 4.81 -1.58
C ILE A 48 -7.16 4.39 -0.73
N GLY A 49 -8.33 4.94 -1.02
CA GLY A 49 -9.56 4.62 -0.29
C GLY A 49 -10.69 5.62 -0.59
N PRO A 50 -11.79 5.57 0.17
CA PRO A 50 -12.97 6.41 -0.09
C PRO A 50 -12.66 7.91 -0.07
N LYS A 51 -13.30 8.69 -0.94
CA LYS A 51 -13.06 10.15 -1.05
C LYS A 51 -13.32 10.93 0.25
N ASP A 52 -14.26 10.46 1.07
CA ASP A 52 -14.71 11.14 2.29
C ASP A 52 -13.98 10.63 3.55
N CYS A 53 -12.94 9.80 3.39
CA CYS A 53 -12.14 9.26 4.47
C CYS A 53 -10.90 10.14 4.73
N GLU A 54 -10.86 10.79 5.89
CA GLU A 54 -9.76 11.69 6.28
C GLU A 54 -8.40 10.98 6.32
N THR A 55 -8.39 9.70 6.72
CA THR A 55 -7.20 8.84 6.67
C THR A 55 -6.70 8.64 5.24
N SER A 56 -7.60 8.37 4.29
CA SER A 56 -7.24 8.17 2.87
C SER A 56 -6.70 9.46 2.25
N ILE A 57 -7.33 10.61 2.54
CA ILE A 57 -6.85 11.93 2.09
C ILE A 57 -5.45 12.21 2.67
N THR A 58 -5.27 11.98 3.98
CA THR A 58 -3.99 12.20 4.66
C THR A 58 -2.89 11.30 4.11
N MET A 59 -3.20 10.02 3.89
CA MET A 59 -2.26 9.07 3.30
C MET A 59 -1.83 9.49 1.89
N ALA A 60 -2.78 9.88 1.03
CA ALA A 60 -2.48 10.36 -0.32
C ALA A 60 -1.55 11.59 -0.30
N ASN A 61 -1.82 12.56 0.59
CA ASN A 61 -0.97 13.74 0.76
C ASN A 61 0.45 13.40 1.24
N LYS A 62 0.57 12.51 2.23
CA LYS A 62 1.87 12.07 2.75
C LYS A 62 2.66 11.30 1.68
N LEU A 63 2.02 10.46 0.87
CA LEU A 63 2.69 9.76 -0.23
C LEU A 63 3.15 10.73 -1.33
N ALA A 64 2.26 11.60 -1.78
CA ALA A 64 2.54 12.56 -2.85
C ALA A 64 3.60 13.63 -2.48
N SER A 65 3.89 13.80 -1.18
CA SER A 65 4.96 14.67 -0.68
C SER A 65 6.23 13.92 -0.26
N ASN A 66 6.22 12.58 -0.26
CA ASN A 66 7.38 11.79 0.13
C ASN A 66 8.39 11.69 -1.05
N PRO A 67 9.64 12.15 -0.90
CA PRO A 67 10.62 12.17 -2.01
C PRO A 67 11.00 10.78 -2.54
N VAL A 68 11.03 9.76 -1.67
CA VAL A 68 11.33 8.38 -2.07
C VAL A 68 10.18 7.80 -2.87
N PHE A 69 8.94 8.05 -2.44
CA PHE A 69 7.74 7.66 -3.17
C PHE A 69 7.67 8.34 -4.53
N ILE A 70 7.83 9.67 -4.60
CA ILE A 70 7.82 10.43 -5.86
C ILE A 70 8.85 9.85 -6.83
N LYS A 71 10.10 9.62 -6.38
CA LYS A 71 11.13 9.04 -7.23
C LYS A 71 10.74 7.65 -7.77
N GLY A 72 10.20 6.79 -6.91
CA GLY A 72 9.71 5.46 -7.31
C GLY A 72 8.54 5.53 -8.29
N PHE A 73 7.57 6.40 -8.00
CA PHE A 73 6.39 6.64 -8.82
C PHE A 73 6.81 7.13 -10.21
N ASN A 74 7.62 8.18 -10.29
CA ASN A 74 8.11 8.73 -11.56
C ASN A 74 8.90 7.72 -12.38
N THR A 75 9.65 6.83 -11.74
CA THR A 75 10.37 5.76 -12.45
C THR A 75 9.39 4.80 -13.14
N SER A 76 8.22 4.58 -12.55
CA SER A 76 7.18 3.69 -13.11
C SER A 76 6.19 4.41 -14.03
N THR A 77 6.03 5.73 -13.95
CA THR A 77 4.96 6.49 -14.61
C THR A 77 5.44 7.64 -15.49
N SER A 78 6.72 8.02 -15.40
CA SER A 78 7.31 9.20 -16.06
C SER A 78 6.69 10.55 -15.69
N SER A 79 5.93 10.63 -14.58
CA SER A 79 5.28 11.87 -14.10
C SER A 79 5.18 11.89 -12.58
N ASP A 80 5.20 13.09 -12.00
CA ASP A 80 4.97 13.30 -10.57
C ASP A 80 3.56 12.86 -10.16
N PRO A 81 3.39 12.29 -8.95
CA PRO A 81 2.07 11.92 -8.45
C PRO A 81 1.23 13.17 -8.17
N SER A 82 0.02 13.21 -8.72
CA SER A 82 -1.01 14.17 -8.36
C SER A 82 -2.14 13.47 -7.59
N ILE A 83 -2.83 14.21 -6.72
CA ILE A 83 -3.95 13.68 -5.94
C ILE A 83 -5.25 14.08 -6.63
N GLY A 84 -6.15 13.12 -6.79
CA GLY A 84 -7.48 13.37 -7.35
C GLY A 84 -8.53 12.40 -6.83
N VAL A 85 -9.73 12.52 -7.37
CA VAL A 85 -10.85 11.62 -7.08
C VAL A 85 -11.13 10.78 -8.33
N LEU A 86 -11.19 9.47 -8.15
CA LEU A 86 -11.61 8.51 -9.17
C LEU A 86 -13.07 8.10 -8.92
N ASP A 87 -13.96 8.37 -9.88
CA ASP A 87 -15.30 7.77 -9.88
C ASP A 87 -15.23 6.36 -10.48
N GLY A 88 -15.39 5.36 -9.63
CA GLY A 88 -15.34 3.96 -10.01
C GLY A 88 -16.33 3.59 -11.11
N LYS A 89 -17.49 4.25 -11.22
CA LYS A 89 -18.49 3.92 -12.26
C LYS A 89 -18.02 4.25 -13.66
N THR A 90 -17.15 5.24 -13.78
CA THR A 90 -16.59 5.71 -15.05
C THR A 90 -15.25 5.07 -15.39
N PHE A 91 -14.63 4.41 -14.40
CA PHE A 91 -13.35 3.76 -14.58
C PHE A 91 -13.49 2.41 -15.29
N ASN A 92 -12.64 2.17 -16.29
CA ASN A 92 -12.60 0.90 -16.99
C ASN A 92 -11.80 -0.13 -16.18
N TRP A 93 -12.49 -0.81 -15.26
CA TRP A 93 -11.87 -1.81 -14.38
C TRP A 93 -11.23 -2.95 -15.18
N PRO A 94 -10.01 -3.38 -14.81
CA PRO A 94 -9.42 -4.61 -15.34
C PRO A 94 -10.36 -5.80 -15.11
N LYS A 95 -10.48 -6.68 -16.11
CA LYS A 95 -11.21 -7.95 -15.97
C LYS A 95 -10.46 -8.98 -15.14
N GLU A 96 -9.16 -8.76 -14.96
CA GLU A 96 -8.25 -9.60 -14.20
C GLU A 96 -8.10 -9.07 -12.76
N LYS A 97 -7.47 -9.87 -11.90
CA LYS A 97 -7.15 -9.45 -10.53
C LYS A 97 -6.15 -8.29 -10.56
N MET A 98 -6.34 -7.35 -9.64
CA MET A 98 -5.50 -6.18 -9.47
C MET A 98 -4.47 -6.41 -8.37
N GLU A 99 -3.29 -5.81 -8.49
CA GLU A 99 -2.31 -5.80 -7.40
C GLU A 99 -2.79 -4.83 -6.31
N CYS A 100 -2.57 -5.17 -5.05
CA CYS A 100 -2.89 -4.30 -3.92
C CYS A 100 -1.92 -4.56 -2.77
N LEU A 101 -1.86 -3.60 -1.85
CA LEU A 101 -1.15 -3.75 -0.60
C LEU A 101 -2.15 -4.05 0.50
N VAL A 102 -1.80 -5.03 1.33
CA VAL A 102 -2.57 -5.37 2.52
C VAL A 102 -1.67 -5.27 3.74
N SER A 103 -2.23 -4.78 4.85
CA SER A 103 -1.58 -4.96 6.15
C SER A 103 -1.73 -6.41 6.58
N SER A 104 -0.64 -6.99 7.08
CA SER A 104 -0.55 -8.35 7.60
C SER A 104 0.43 -8.38 8.77
N LYS A 105 0.38 -9.45 9.56
CA LYS A 105 1.35 -9.63 10.65
C LYS A 105 2.76 -9.79 10.05
N LYS A 106 3.73 -9.12 10.66
CA LYS A 106 5.15 -9.19 10.27
C LYS A 106 5.60 -10.65 10.09
N GLY A 107 6.10 -10.98 8.91
CA GLY A 107 6.62 -12.33 8.58
C GLY A 107 5.60 -13.26 7.93
N GLU A 108 4.34 -12.87 7.82
CA GLU A 108 3.32 -13.64 7.12
C GLU A 108 3.25 -13.21 5.64
N THR A 109 3.35 -14.19 4.74
CA THR A 109 3.12 -13.96 3.31
C THR A 109 1.71 -14.41 3.00
N GLU A 110 0.77 -13.47 2.93
CA GLU A 110 -0.60 -13.77 2.54
C GLU A 110 -0.68 -13.96 1.03
N PHE A 111 -0.89 -15.21 0.61
CA PHE A 111 -1.30 -15.55 -0.75
C PHE A 111 -2.79 -15.91 -0.72
N GLY A 112 -3.64 -15.03 -1.23
CA GLY A 112 -5.09 -15.27 -1.25
C GLY A 112 -5.82 -14.38 -2.25
N GLU A 113 -6.94 -14.89 -2.77
CA GLU A 113 -7.93 -14.08 -3.45
C GLU A 113 -8.64 -13.19 -2.43
N ILE A 114 -8.64 -11.89 -2.68
CA ILE A 114 -9.35 -10.91 -1.83
C ILE A 114 -10.83 -10.95 -2.19
N THR A 115 -11.45 -12.07 -1.87
CA THR A 115 -12.90 -12.25 -1.96
C THR A 115 -13.46 -12.05 -0.56
N GLN A 116 -13.76 -10.78 -0.24
CA GLN A 116 -14.61 -10.35 0.89
C GLN A 116 -14.04 -10.50 2.33
N SER A 117 -12.85 -11.07 2.54
CA SER A 117 -12.30 -11.29 3.90
C SER A 117 -11.26 -10.27 4.38
N LEU A 118 -10.77 -9.37 3.52
CA LEU A 118 -9.71 -8.43 3.92
C LEU A 118 -10.27 -7.17 4.53
N GLN A 119 -10.18 -7.12 5.84
CA GLN A 119 -10.39 -5.90 6.63
C GLN A 119 -9.21 -4.91 6.49
N GLN A 120 -8.18 -5.21 5.69
CA GLN A 120 -6.90 -4.49 5.73
C GLN A 120 -6.28 -4.22 4.34
N VAL A 121 -7.07 -3.90 3.30
CA VAL A 121 -6.49 -3.37 2.04
C VAL A 121 -6.06 -1.92 2.28
N THR A 122 -4.77 -1.66 2.12
CA THR A 122 -4.16 -0.33 2.32
C THR A 122 -4.25 0.52 1.06
N CYS A 123 -3.97 -0.08 -0.11
CA CYS A 123 -4.13 0.59 -1.40
C CYS A 123 -4.22 -0.43 -2.56
N ILE A 124 -4.78 -0.03 -3.70
CA ILE A 124 -4.94 -0.88 -4.89
C ILE A 124 -4.22 -0.22 -6.07
N PHE A 125 -3.41 -0.97 -6.80
CA PHE A 125 -2.80 -0.52 -8.04
C PHE A 125 -3.74 -0.75 -9.22
N THR A 126 -3.98 0.29 -10.03
CA THR A 126 -4.84 0.19 -11.23
C THR A 126 -4.21 -0.61 -12.37
N ARG A 127 -2.87 -0.75 -12.33
CA ARG A 127 -2.05 -1.53 -13.25
C ARG A 127 -0.92 -2.21 -12.49
N THR A 128 -0.44 -3.34 -13.00
CA THR A 128 0.70 -4.07 -12.43
C THR A 128 1.92 -3.17 -12.30
N ASN A 129 2.47 -3.06 -11.09
CA ASN A 129 3.63 -2.21 -10.80
C ASN A 129 4.46 -2.77 -9.64
N LYS A 130 4.93 -4.01 -9.83
CA LYS A 130 5.76 -4.74 -8.84
C LYS A 130 6.92 -3.94 -8.27
N PRO A 131 7.69 -3.14 -9.04
CA PRO A 131 8.79 -2.35 -8.48
C PRO A 131 8.29 -1.30 -7.48
N LEU A 132 7.23 -0.56 -7.82
CA LEU A 132 6.65 0.45 -6.93
C LEU A 132 6.00 -0.21 -5.71
N ALA A 133 5.28 -1.31 -5.90
CA ALA A 133 4.68 -2.04 -4.79
C ALA A 133 5.74 -2.59 -3.83
N THR A 134 6.84 -3.13 -4.35
CA THR A 134 7.98 -3.60 -3.54
C THR A 134 8.62 -2.45 -2.77
N LEU A 135 8.79 -1.28 -3.41
CA LEU A 135 9.30 -0.09 -2.73
C LEU A 135 8.39 0.33 -1.57
N MET A 136 7.07 0.31 -1.78
CA MET A 136 6.08 0.66 -0.77
C MET A 136 6.07 -0.31 0.41
N CYS A 137 6.35 -1.60 0.19
CA CYS A 137 6.50 -2.60 1.25
C CYS A 137 7.80 -2.46 2.05
N CYS A 138 8.89 -1.93 1.49
CA CYS A 138 10.21 -2.01 2.15
C CYS A 138 10.82 -0.66 2.52
N SER A 139 10.23 0.46 2.11
CA SER A 139 10.78 1.78 2.37
C SER A 139 10.41 2.27 3.77
N GLU A 140 11.42 2.49 4.61
CA GLU A 140 11.28 3.06 5.95
C GLU A 140 10.54 4.41 5.99
N SER A 141 10.56 5.15 4.88
CA SER A 141 9.84 6.43 4.79
C SER A 141 8.40 6.29 4.31
N ILE A 142 8.03 5.16 3.71
CA ILE A 142 6.70 4.92 3.10
C ILE A 142 5.86 3.99 3.97
N VAL A 143 6.45 2.95 4.55
CA VAL A 143 5.74 1.98 5.40
C VAL A 143 4.97 2.67 6.53
N PRO A 144 5.53 3.64 7.29
CA PRO A 144 4.77 4.34 8.34
C PRO A 144 3.62 5.23 7.82
N ILE A 145 3.60 5.56 6.53
CA ILE A 145 2.49 6.29 5.91
C ILE A 145 1.31 5.35 5.63
N LEU A 146 1.63 4.14 5.18
CA LEU A 146 0.69 3.10 4.77
C LEU A 146 0.17 2.29 5.98
N ASP A 147 1.03 2.07 6.96
CA ASP A 147 0.73 1.41 8.22
C ASP A 147 1.22 2.30 9.38
N PRO A 148 0.41 3.29 9.81
CA PRO A 148 0.80 4.22 10.87
C PRO A 148 0.87 3.57 12.26
N GLU A 149 0.34 2.36 12.43
CA GLU A 149 0.52 1.54 13.65
C GLU A 149 1.81 0.69 13.60
N PHE A 150 2.60 0.83 12.53
CA PHE A 150 3.92 0.22 12.41
C PHE A 150 4.89 0.82 13.44
N GLU A 151 4.88 0.22 14.62
CA GLU A 151 5.89 0.35 15.66
C GLU A 151 7.14 -0.48 15.27
N GLY A 152 7.83 -0.07 14.21
CA GLY A 152 9.04 -0.74 13.72
C GLY A 152 10.28 0.14 13.85
N ASP A 153 11.01 0.01 14.96
CA ASP A 153 12.46 0.13 14.92
C ASP A 153 12.99 -1.13 14.22
N LEU A 154 13.74 -0.98 13.11
CA LEU A 154 14.38 -2.12 12.44
C LEU A 154 15.45 -2.79 13.33
N SER A 155 15.68 -2.26 14.53
CA SER A 155 16.30 -2.97 15.64
C SER A 155 15.35 -3.06 16.85
N THR A 156 14.98 -4.30 17.19
CA THR A 156 14.36 -4.73 18.47
C THR A 156 12.85 -4.51 18.66
N SER A 157 12.14 -5.65 18.74
CA SER A 157 10.69 -5.85 18.64
C SER A 157 9.84 -5.40 19.83
N ILE A 158 8.64 -4.92 19.50
CA ILE A 158 7.65 -4.31 20.38
C ILE A 158 6.62 -5.33 20.91
N ASN A 159 6.65 -5.50 22.24
CA ASN A 159 5.62 -6.14 23.06
C ASN A 159 4.73 -5.10 23.77
N ALA A 160 4.78 -3.81 23.39
CA ALA A 160 4.27 -2.71 24.20
C ALA A 160 2.82 -2.31 23.90
N TRP A 161 2.34 -2.51 22.67
CA TRP A 161 1.00 -2.02 22.29
C TRP A 161 -0.15 -2.92 22.76
N TRP A 162 0.05 -4.25 22.76
CA TRP A 162 -1.02 -5.22 23.08
C TRP A 162 -1.45 -5.24 24.56
N ASN A 163 -0.59 -4.81 25.50
CA ASN A 163 -0.91 -4.82 26.93
C ASN A 163 -1.77 -3.64 27.41
N ASN A 164 -1.98 -2.61 26.57
CA ASN A 164 -2.75 -1.41 26.95
C ASN A 164 -4.21 -1.40 26.45
N GLN A 165 -4.66 -2.43 25.72
CA GLN A 165 -6.02 -2.49 25.16
C GLN A 165 -6.92 -3.55 25.82
N THR A 166 -6.45 -4.25 26.85
CA THR A 166 -7.24 -5.27 27.56
C THR A 166 -7.23 -5.12 29.09
N GLN A 167 -7.47 -3.90 29.59
CA GLN A 167 -8.03 -3.74 30.94
C GLN A 167 -9.39 -3.07 30.87
N PRO A 168 -10.48 -3.80 31.19
CA PRO A 168 -11.78 -3.18 31.45
C PRO A 168 -11.80 -2.59 32.87
N HIS A 169 -12.36 -1.39 33.00
CA HIS A 169 -13.15 -1.01 34.18
C HIS A 169 -14.61 -1.32 33.90
#